data_AF-A0A2K8XK57-F1
#
_entry.id   AF-A0A2K8XK57-F1
#
_cell.length_a   1.000
_cell.length_b   1.000
_cell.length_c   1.000
_cell.angle_alpha   90.00
_cell.angle_beta   90.00
_cell.angle_gamma   90.00
#
_symmetry.space_group_name_H-M   'P 1'
#
loop_
_entity.id
_entity.type
_entity.pdbx_description
1 polymer ?
#
loop_
_entity_poly.entity_id
_entity_poly.type
_entity_poly.pdbx_seq_one_letter_code
_entity_poly.pdbx_strand_id
1 'polypeptide(L)' 'MLLKYILSHTSLPESSVKNTIKLLNEDCTIPFISRYRKEATGNLDEVQIGDIVNNNYIQNNRKFRNNSIINQKQTFLLI' A
#
# COMPACT_ATOMS: atom_id res chain seq x y z
N MET A 1 -7.50 7.40 -4.01
CA MET A 1 -6.81 7.34 -2.71
C MET A 1 -6.19 5.95 -2.57
N LEU A 2 -4.89 5.84 -2.29
CA LEU A 2 -4.04 4.62 -2.25
C LEU A 2 -4.13 3.66 -3.45
N LEU A 3 -5.23 2.92 -3.63
CA LEU A 3 -5.42 1.93 -4.70
C LEU A 3 -5.09 2.54 -6.09
N LYS A 4 -5.72 3.69 -6.41
CA LYS A 4 -5.46 4.42 -7.66
C LYS A 4 -3.98 4.81 -7.87
N TYR A 5 -3.25 5.09 -6.78
CA TYR A 5 -1.84 5.43 -6.88
C TYR A 5 -1.00 4.20 -7.18
N ILE A 6 -1.26 3.09 -6.48
CA ILE A 6 -0.53 1.85 -6.73
C ILE A 6 -0.79 1.41 -8.17
N LEU A 7 -2.05 1.41 -8.63
CA LEU A 7 -2.39 1.08 -10.02
C LEU A 7 -1.75 1.98 -11.07
N SER A 8 -1.47 3.25 -10.76
CA SER A 8 -0.79 4.14 -11.71
C SER A 8 0.73 3.98 -11.70
N HIS A 9 1.30 3.30 -10.70
CA HIS A 9 2.74 3.05 -10.55
C HIS A 9 3.12 1.58 -10.73
N THR A 10 2.14 0.68 -10.76
CA THR A 10 2.29 -0.75 -11.01
C THR A 10 1.39 -1.13 -12.17
N SER A 11 1.93 -1.77 -13.21
CA SER A 11 1.15 -2.30 -14.34
C SER A 11 0.39 -3.59 -13.98
N LEU A 12 -0.21 -3.64 -12.78
CA LEU A 12 -0.84 -4.81 -12.20
C LEU A 12 -2.38 -4.71 -12.20
N PRO A 13 -3.10 -5.84 -12.26
CA PRO A 13 -4.56 -5.84 -12.21
C PRO A 13 -5.09 -5.27 -10.89
N GLU A 14 -6.21 -4.54 -10.97
CA GLU A 14 -6.84 -3.92 -9.79
C GLU A 14 -7.25 -4.95 -8.71
N SER A 15 -7.80 -6.09 -9.13
CA SER A 15 -8.18 -7.19 -8.24
C SER A 15 -6.96 -7.74 -7.48
N SER A 16 -5.86 -7.97 -8.18
CA SER A 16 -4.58 -8.44 -7.63
C SER A 16 -4.03 -7.49 -6.58
N VAL A 17 -4.00 -6.19 -6.88
CA VAL A 17 -3.53 -5.15 -5.95
C VAL A 17 -4.44 -5.07 -4.73
N LYS A 18 -5.76 -5.07 -4.91
CA LYS A 18 -6.73 -4.99 -3.81
C LYS A 18 -6.61 -6.18 -2.86
N ASN A 19 -6.49 -7.39 -3.40
CA ASN A 19 -6.32 -8.60 -2.60
C ASN A 19 -4.98 -8.63 -1.87
N THR A 20 -3.90 -8.18 -2.53
CA THR A 20 -2.57 -8.06 -1.90
C THR A 20 -2.61 -7.08 -0.72
N ILE A 21 -3.22 -5.90 -0.89
CA ILE A 21 -3.39 -4.92 0.20
C ILE A 21 -4.20 -5.52 1.36
N LYS A 22 -5.27 -6.28 1.06
CA LYS A 22 -6.06 -6.94 2.09
C LYS A 22 -5.21 -7.92 2.91
N LEU A 23 -4.43 -8.77 2.24
CA LEU A 23 -3.53 -9.73 2.90
C LEU A 23 -2.46 -9.03 3.74
N LEU A 24 -1.90 -7.92 3.24
CA LEU A 24 -0.93 -7.12 4.00
C LEU A 24 -1.54 -6.49 5.27
N ASN A 25 -2.83 -6.14 5.24
CA ASN A 25 -3.54 -5.66 6.43
C ASN A 25 -3.87 -6.79 7.43
N GLU A 26 -3.80 -8.05 7.01
CA GLU A 26 -3.95 -9.25 7.84
C GLU A 26 -2.57 -9.75 8.35
N ASP A 27 -1.58 -8.85 8.40
CA ASP A 27 -0.20 -9.12 8.83
C ASP A 27 0.53 -10.22 8.01
N CYS A 28 0.07 -10.50 6.79
CA CYS A 28 0.76 -11.44 5.91
C CYS A 28 2.05 -10.82 5.35
N THR A 29 3.11 -11.63 5.28
CA THR A 29 4.41 -11.21 4.73
C THR A 29 4.53 -11.49 3.24
N ILE A 30 5.43 -10.78 2.54
CA ILE A 30 5.72 -10.99 1.12
C ILE A 30 6.00 -12.48 0.79
N PRO A 31 6.93 -13.19 1.45
CA PRO A 31 7.22 -14.59 1.13
C PRO A 31 6.03 -15.53 1.42
N PHE A 32 5.16 -15.17 2.37
CA PHE A 32 3.94 -15.92 2.62
C PHE A 32 2.93 -15.74 1.50
N ILE A 33 2.70 -14.50 1.07
CA ILE A 33 1.74 -14.18 0.00
C ILE A 33 2.20 -14.80 -1.32
N SER A 34 3.47 -14.64 -1.68
CA SER A 34 4.03 -15.13 -2.95
C SER A 34 4.05 -16.66 -3.05
N ARG A 35 4.02 -17.39 -1.92
CA ARG A 35 4.01 -18.86 -1.90
C ARG A 35 2.64 -19.47 -1.67
N TYR A 36 1.88 -18.95 -0.72
CA TYR A 36 0.67 -19.59 -0.22
C TYR A 36 -0.62 -18.89 -0.65
N ARG A 37 -0.55 -17.69 -1.23
CA ARG A 37 -1.72 -16.88 -1.64
C ARG A 37 -1.69 -16.44 -3.10
N LYS A 38 -0.96 -17.17 -3.95
CA LYS A 38 -0.87 -16.88 -5.39
C LYS A 38 -2.23 -16.78 -6.07
N GLU A 39 -3.13 -17.73 -5.83
CA GLU A 39 -4.48 -17.72 -6.41
C GLU A 39 -5.26 -16.46 -6.03
N ALA A 40 -5.14 -16.01 -4.77
CA ALA A 40 -5.83 -14.82 -4.28
C ALA A 40 -5.28 -13.53 -4.89
N THR A 41 -3.99 -13.48 -5.21
CA THR A 41 -3.37 -12.31 -5.85
C THR A 41 -3.40 -12.36 -7.37
N GLY A 42 -3.89 -13.44 -8.00
CA GLY A 42 -3.85 -13.61 -9.46
C GLY A 42 -2.45 -13.98 -9.97
N ASN A 43 -1.74 -14.81 -9.20
CA ASN A 43 -0.40 -15.33 -9.49
C ASN A 43 0.72 -14.29 -9.51
N LEU A 44 0.61 -13.24 -8.69
CA LEU A 44 1.71 -12.29 -8.53
C LEU A 44 2.96 -12.96 -7.95
N ASP A 45 4.12 -12.57 -8.47
CA ASP A 45 5.42 -12.98 -7.96
C ASP A 45 5.89 -12.09 -6.78
N GLU A 46 7.02 -12.48 -6.19
CA GLU A 46 7.60 -11.78 -5.04
C GLU A 46 8.01 -10.33 -5.37
N VAL A 47 8.47 -10.07 -6.59
CA VAL A 47 8.89 -8.74 -7.03
C VAL A 47 7.67 -7.83 -7.17
N GLN A 48 6.61 -8.31 -7.82
CA GLN A 48 5.35 -7.59 -8.01
C GLN A 48 4.65 -7.31 -6.68
N ILE A 49 4.65 -8.27 -5.75
CA ILE A 49 4.14 -8.05 -4.39
C ILE A 49 5.01 -7.02 -3.65
N GLY A 50 6.33 -7.10 -3.80
CA GLY A 50 7.27 -6.12 -3.27
C GLY A 50 6.99 -4.70 -3.76
N ASP A 51 6.70 -4.53 -5.05
CA ASP A 51 6.36 -3.23 -5.64
C ASP A 51 5.07 -2.65 -5.02
N ILE A 52 4.05 -3.49 -4.80
CA ILE A 52 2.81 -3.07 -4.14
C ILE A 52 3.12 -2.61 -2.70
N VAL A 53 3.92 -3.37 -1.95
CA VAL A 53 4.30 -3.04 -0.56
C VAL A 53 5.07 -1.73 -0.50
N ASN A 54 6.05 -1.54 -1.38
CA ASN A 54 6.87 -0.33 -1.43
C ASN A 54 6.01 0.91 -1.72
N ASN A 55 5.16 0.84 -2.74
CA ASN A 55 4.24 1.94 -3.07
C ASN A 55 3.25 2.21 -1.93
N ASN A 56 2.77 1.17 -1.24
CA ASN A 56 1.91 1.32 -0.07
C ASN A 56 2.63 2.06 1.07
N TYR A 57 3.86 1.65 1.39
CA TYR A 57 4.71 2.31 2.38
C TYR A 57 4.96 3.78 2.04
N ILE A 58 5.37 4.09 0.81
CA ILE A 58 5.62 5.46 0.35
C ILE A 58 4.36 6.33 0.56
N GLN A 59 3.19 5.82 0.20
CA GLN A 59 1.94 6.56 0.32
C GLN A 59 1.51 6.78 1.77
N ASN A 60 1.72 5.80 2.64
CA ASN A 60 1.46 5.99 4.06
C ASN A 60 2.40 7.03 4.66
N ASN A 61 3.70 6.98 4.36
CA ASN A 61 4.66 8.00 4.82
C ASN A 61 4.28 9.41 4.36
N ARG A 62 3.84 9.57 3.11
CA ARG A 62 3.33 10.85 2.60
C ARG A 62 2.11 11.35 3.38
N LYS A 63 1.16 10.44 3.70
CA LYS A 63 0.00 10.78 4.52
C LYS A 63 0.40 11.19 5.93
N PHE A 64 1.32 10.46 6.57
CA PHE A 64 1.81 10.79 7.90
C PHE A 64 2.48 12.17 7.93
N ARG A 65 3.39 12.45 6.98
CA ARG A 65 4.03 13.77 6.87
C ARG A 65 3.01 14.90 6.70
N ASN A 66 2.03 14.72 5.82
CA ASN A 66 0.98 15.71 5.60
C ASN A 66 0.12 15.92 6.85
N ASN A 67 -0.22 14.85 7.58
CA ASN A 67 -1.02 14.94 8.80
C ASN A 67 -0.28 15.71 9.91
N SER A 68 1.02 15.47 10.07
CA SER A 68 1.85 16.22 11.02
C SER A 68 1.90 17.71 10.70
N ILE A 69 1.99 18.09 9.42
CA ILE A 69 2.00 19.49 8.99
C ILE A 69 0.65 20.16 9.25
N ILE A 70 -0.45 19.47 8.98
CA ILE A 70 -1.81 19.99 9.20
C ILE A 70 -2.05 20.23 10.70
N ASN A 71 -1.68 19.30 11.57
CA ASN A 71 -1.81 19.46 13.02
C ASN A 71 -0.96 20.63 13.56
N GLN A 72 0.25 20.82 13.04
CA GLN A 72 1.09 21.96 13.42
C GLN A 72 0.47 23.30 12.99
N LYS A 73 -0.03 23.39 11.76
CA LYS A 73 -0.73 24.60 11.26
C LYS A 73 -2.00 24.90 12.05
N GLN A 74 -2.78 23.88 12.40
CA GLN A 74 -4.00 24.03 13.19
C GLN A 74 -3.70 24.48 14.63
N THR A 75 -2.60 24.01 15.22
CA THR A 75 -2.13 24.45 16.55
C THR A 75 -1.71 25.91 16.54
N PHE A 76 -1.09 26.38 15.45
CA PHE A 76 -0.63 27.77 15.32
C PHE A 76 -1.75 28.77 15.01
N LEU A 77 -2.93 28.30 14.60
CA LEU A 77 -4.08 29.16 14.26
C LEU A 77 -5.07 29.32 15.44
N LEU A 78 -4.81 28.68 16.59
CA LEU A 78 -5.68 28.66 17.78
C LEU A 78 -5.16 29.54 18.94
N ILE A 79 -4.17 30.39 18.66
CA ILE A 79 -3.61 31.43 19.54
C ILE A 79 -3.82 32.79 18.88
#